data_AF-A0A4Q4S4K8-F1
#
_entry.id   AF-A0A4Q4S4K8-F1
#
_cell.length_a   1.000
_cell.length_b   1.000
_cell.length_c   1.000
_cell.angle_alpha   90.00
_cell.angle_beta   90.00
_cell.angle_gamma   90.00
#
_symmetry.space_group_name_H-M   'P 1'
#
loop_
_entity.id
_entity.type
_entity.pdbx_description
1 polymer ?
#
loop_
_entity_poly.entity_id
_entity_poly.type
_entity_poly.pdbx_seq_one_letter_code
_entity_poly.pdbx_strand_id
1 'polypeptide(L)'
;MFWNATDRWEYVFRDSAVLDPTSAEKNVPLKAVSIYTDDVAIASGSCQTPNFWVRKTDRLLVINVNSTGEAVYFPSSLVESILYLTTPVLTTPTAQCGPGCGNVKVLEQSAGEAVPGSTISSFGYFYYDCNITVSAPEYLSPTNAAVAAQAIALSGELHQEIFTLGPANREWGSYTNGMTFGEPQNNSVVGMASLLSRFAIGVVAAAAETNPKAIVPGHAPAQGVRIQLRSPVLFSLILVSIGLIQSCLFVVAVKFGSRLEVPVVAISQQDEIRKHFVAEPVTS
;
A
#
# COMPACT_ATOMS: atom_id res chain seq x y z
N MET A 1 -11.18 -13.92 6.64
CA MET A 1 -10.17 -13.16 5.88
C MET A 1 -9.00 -12.95 6.84
N PHE A 2 -7.96 -13.77 6.73
CA PHE A 2 -6.83 -13.76 7.68
C PHE A 2 -5.79 -12.78 7.16
N TRP A 3 -5.58 -11.70 7.90
CA TRP A 3 -4.52 -10.73 7.64
C TRP A 3 -3.19 -11.34 8.11
N ASN A 4 -2.13 -11.22 7.30
CA ASN A 4 -0.78 -11.65 7.63
C ASN A 4 0.05 -10.47 8.16
N ALA A 5 1.13 -10.71 8.90
CA ALA A 5 2.02 -9.68 9.45
C ALA A 5 2.72 -8.80 8.36
N THR A 6 2.53 -9.14 7.08
CA THR A 6 3.03 -8.42 5.90
C THR A 6 2.01 -7.45 5.30
N ASP A 7 0.76 -7.48 5.77
CA ASP A 7 -0.31 -6.69 5.18
C ASP A 7 -0.18 -5.22 5.59
N ARG A 8 -0.39 -4.34 4.62
CA ARG A 8 -0.14 -2.90 4.73
C ARG A 8 -1.18 -2.12 3.96
N TRP A 9 -1.41 -0.89 4.42
CA TRP A 9 -2.27 0.05 3.71
C TRP A 9 -1.41 1.03 2.93
N GLU A 10 -1.78 1.30 1.68
CA GLU A 10 -0.99 2.13 0.77
C GLU A 10 -1.82 3.32 0.30
N TYR A 11 -1.19 4.50 0.24
CA TYR A 11 -1.74 5.68 -0.41
C TYR A 11 -0.78 6.12 -1.52
N VAL A 12 -1.31 6.19 -2.74
CA VAL A 12 -0.57 6.62 -3.94
C VAL A 12 -0.86 8.09 -4.18
N PHE A 13 0.18 8.91 -4.19
CA PHE A 13 0.03 10.34 -4.44
C PHE A 13 -0.43 10.58 -5.88
N ARG A 14 -1.32 11.58 -6.06
CA ARG A 14 -1.83 11.94 -7.38
C ARG A 14 -1.23 13.27 -7.83
N ASP A 15 -0.37 13.20 -8.83
CA ASP A 15 0.08 14.39 -9.53
C ASP A 15 -0.91 14.76 -10.63
N SER A 16 -1.23 16.04 -10.70
CA SER A 16 -2.10 16.60 -11.74
C SER A 16 -1.50 17.92 -12.19
N ALA A 17 -1.02 17.98 -13.43
CA ALA A 17 -0.62 19.25 -14.02
C ALA A 17 -1.87 20.03 -14.43
N VAL A 18 -2.13 21.16 -13.77
CA VAL A 18 -3.05 22.17 -14.29
C VAL A 18 -2.27 22.97 -15.32
N LEU A 19 -2.63 22.82 -16.59
CA LEU A 19 -2.08 23.67 -17.64
C LEU A 19 -2.58 25.10 -17.41
N ASP A 20 -1.66 26.05 -17.21
CA ASP A 20 -1.97 27.46 -17.07
C ASP A 20 -2.72 27.96 -18.33
N PRO A 21 -3.98 28.42 -18.21
CA PRO A 21 -4.78 28.87 -19.35
C PRO A 21 -4.22 30.12 -20.03
N THR A 22 -3.27 30.82 -19.41
CA THR A 22 -2.62 32.00 -20.01
C THR A 22 -1.45 31.67 -20.94
N SER A 23 -0.96 30.42 -20.91
CA SER A 23 0.18 29.95 -21.71
C SER A 23 -0.22 29.23 -23.01
N ALA A 24 -1.52 28.98 -23.21
CA ALA A 24 -2.03 28.26 -24.37
C ALA A 24 -2.09 29.17 -25.60
N GLU A 25 -1.24 28.88 -26.58
CA GLU A 25 -1.45 29.23 -27.98
C GLU A 25 -2.92 28.91 -28.35
N LYS A 26 -3.62 29.89 -28.92
CA LYS A 26 -5.08 30.11 -28.91
C LYS A 26 -5.99 28.97 -29.42
N ASN A 27 -5.47 27.80 -29.80
CA ASN A 27 -6.22 26.75 -30.50
C ASN A 27 -5.92 25.30 -30.08
N VAL A 28 -5.25 25.04 -28.94
CA VAL A 28 -5.02 23.66 -28.47
C VAL A 28 -6.04 23.31 -27.38
N PRO A 29 -6.89 22.28 -27.56
CA PRO A 29 -7.79 21.83 -26.51
C PRO A 29 -6.97 21.35 -25.32
N LEU A 30 -7.15 22.03 -24.18
CA LEU A 30 -6.52 21.71 -22.89
C LEU A 30 -6.88 20.27 -22.48
N LYS A 31 -6.01 19.31 -22.82
CA LYS A 31 -6.00 17.99 -22.18
C LYS A 31 -5.08 18.07 -20.99
N ALA A 32 -5.64 18.05 -19.79
CA ALA A 32 -4.87 17.84 -18.57
C ALA A 32 -4.02 16.58 -18.75
N VAL A 33 -2.71 16.71 -18.55
CA VAL A 33 -1.80 15.57 -18.51
C VAL A 33 -1.69 15.17 -17.05
N SER A 34 -2.30 14.05 -16.66
CA SER A 34 -2.01 13.41 -15.39
C SER A 34 -0.68 12.70 -15.54
N ILE A 35 0.35 13.22 -14.88
CA ILE A 35 1.58 12.46 -14.63
C ILE A 35 1.31 11.73 -13.32
N TYR A 36 1.58 10.42 -13.26
CA TYR A 36 1.50 9.69 -12.00
C TYR A 36 2.88 9.69 -11.38
N THR A 37 2.95 9.99 -10.08
CA THR A 37 4.16 9.82 -9.26
C THR A 37 4.20 8.37 -8.77
N ASP A 38 5.41 7.83 -8.62
CA ASP A 38 5.66 6.52 -8.00
C ASP A 38 5.72 6.61 -6.46
N ASP A 39 5.43 7.79 -5.89
CA ASP A 39 5.42 7.99 -4.45
C ASP A 39 4.23 7.30 -3.81
N VAL A 40 4.56 6.41 -2.87
CA VAL A 40 3.58 5.65 -2.10
C VAL A 40 3.90 5.79 -0.61
N ALA A 41 2.92 6.28 0.16
CA ALA A 41 2.95 6.17 1.61
C ALA A 41 2.38 4.81 2.02
N ILE A 42 3.04 4.13 2.95
CA ILE A 42 2.70 2.79 3.40
C ILE A 42 2.51 2.84 4.92
N ALA A 43 1.35 2.42 5.41
CA ALA A 43 1.08 2.26 6.84
C ALA A 43 1.07 0.78 7.21
N SER A 44 1.78 0.45 8.28
CA SER A 44 1.85 -0.89 8.87
C SER A 44 1.79 -0.79 10.39
N GLY A 45 1.32 -1.85 11.04
CA GLY A 45 1.10 -1.86 12.47
C GLY A 45 1.44 -3.20 13.10
N SER A 46 1.91 -3.17 14.34
CA SER A 46 2.15 -4.35 15.15
C SER A 46 1.60 -4.10 16.54
N CYS A 47 0.65 -4.94 16.98
CA CYS A 47 0.04 -4.87 18.30
C CYS A 47 0.41 -6.07 19.15
N GLN A 48 0.43 -5.87 20.47
CA GLN A 48 0.60 -6.90 21.46
C GLN A 48 -0.46 -6.73 22.56
N THR A 49 -0.87 -7.84 23.17
CA THR A 49 -1.80 -7.87 24.31
C THR A 49 -1.04 -8.36 25.54
N PRO A 50 -0.27 -7.50 26.23
CA PRO A 50 0.47 -7.91 27.42
C PRO A 50 -0.49 -8.28 28.54
N ASN A 51 -0.05 -9.12 29.48
CA ASN A 51 -0.86 -9.40 30.67
C ASN A 51 -1.01 -8.13 31.51
N PHE A 52 -2.24 -7.82 31.90
CA PHE A 52 -2.59 -6.62 32.65
C PHE A 52 -3.68 -6.90 33.67
N TRP A 53 -3.82 -6.01 34.63
CA TRP A 53 -5.01 -5.95 35.48
C TRP A 53 -5.51 -4.52 35.55
N VAL A 54 -6.82 -4.40 35.80
CA VAL A 54 -7.51 -3.12 35.78
C VAL A 54 -7.94 -2.78 37.19
N ARG A 55 -7.74 -1.52 37.58
CA ARG A 55 -8.36 -0.92 38.76
C ARG A 55 -9.30 0.17 38.28
N LYS A 56 -10.60 0.01 38.58
CA LYS A 56 -11.60 1.04 38.30
C LYS A 56 -11.71 1.99 39.50
N THR A 57 -11.66 3.28 39.23
CA THR A 57 -12.08 4.35 40.15
C THR A 57 -13.33 5.02 39.60
N ASP A 58 -13.90 5.98 40.34
CA ASP A 58 -15.09 6.70 39.90
C ASP A 58 -14.88 7.45 38.57
N ARG A 59 -13.63 7.81 38.25
CA ARG A 59 -13.29 8.68 37.12
C ARG A 59 -12.28 8.10 36.12
N LEU A 60 -11.48 7.11 36.55
CA LEU A 60 -10.43 6.52 35.73
C LEU A 60 -10.47 4.99 35.74
N LEU A 61 -10.02 4.42 34.62
CA LEU A 61 -9.58 3.05 34.49
C LEU A 61 -8.05 3.04 34.52
N VAL A 62 -7.48 2.40 35.53
CA VAL A 62 -6.03 2.26 35.67
C VAL A 62 -5.63 0.88 35.20
N ILE A 63 -4.91 0.82 34.09
CA ILE A 63 -4.36 -0.39 33.50
C ILE A 63 -2.93 -0.56 33.98
N ASN A 64 -2.67 -1.62 34.72
CA ASN A 64 -1.33 -1.95 35.20
C ASN A 64 -0.81 -3.12 34.36
N VAL A 65 0.26 -2.86 33.62
CA VAL A 65 0.87 -3.83 32.72
C VAL A 65 1.90 -4.65 33.49
N ASN A 66 1.68 -5.96 33.62
CA ASN A 66 2.51 -6.81 34.47
C ASN A 66 3.95 -6.95 33.98
N SER A 67 4.17 -6.92 32.67
CA SER A 67 5.50 -7.10 32.06
C SER A 67 6.42 -5.90 32.27
N THR A 68 5.87 -4.68 32.27
CA THR A 68 6.64 -3.44 32.35
C THR A 68 6.51 -2.73 33.69
N GLY A 69 5.47 -3.04 34.48
CA GLY A 69 5.09 -2.27 35.66
C GLY A 69 4.51 -0.89 35.33
N GLU A 70 4.23 -0.60 34.05
CA GLU A 70 3.64 0.67 33.62
C GLU A 70 2.17 0.76 34.05
N ALA A 71 1.79 1.92 34.59
CA ALA A 71 0.40 2.31 34.82
C ALA A 71 -0.09 3.23 33.70
N VAL A 72 -1.19 2.85 33.04
CA VAL A 72 -1.81 3.59 31.95
C VAL A 72 -3.23 3.98 32.37
N TYR A 73 -3.61 5.23 32.12
CA TYR A 73 -4.86 5.80 32.62
C TYR A 73 -5.81 6.08 31.44
N PHE A 74 -7.05 5.65 31.58
CA PHE A 74 -8.14 5.92 30.64
C PHE A 74 -9.36 6.52 31.38
N PRO A 75 -10.21 7.32 30.71
CA PRO A 75 -11.46 7.80 31.29
C PRO A 75 -12.41 6.63 31.63
N SER A 76 -13.12 6.66 32.76
CA SER A 76 -14.06 5.60 33.16
C SER A 76 -15.49 5.76 32.63
N SER A 77 -15.83 6.93 32.07
CA SER A 77 -17.22 7.37 31.79
C SER A 77 -17.76 6.97 30.42
N LEU A 78 -16.95 6.36 29.55
CA LEU A 78 -17.29 6.12 28.16
C LEU A 78 -17.56 4.63 27.92
N VAL A 79 -18.80 4.24 28.17
CA VAL A 79 -19.30 2.88 27.93
C VAL A 79 -19.48 2.66 26.42
N GLU A 80 -19.20 1.45 25.92
CA GLU A 80 -19.39 1.06 24.51
C GLU A 80 -18.51 1.81 23.50
N SER A 81 -17.32 2.25 23.92
CA SER A 81 -16.32 2.86 23.03
C SER A 81 -14.97 2.16 23.14
N ILE A 82 -14.21 2.20 22.05
CA ILE A 82 -12.79 1.90 22.08
C ILE A 82 -12.06 3.20 22.43
N LEU A 83 -11.22 3.13 23.46
CA LEU A 83 -10.42 4.25 23.94
C LEU A 83 -9.00 4.10 23.41
N TYR A 84 -8.52 5.15 22.76
CA TYR A 84 -7.17 5.25 22.23
C TYR A 84 -6.40 6.30 23.03
N LEU A 85 -5.13 6.03 23.29
CA LEU A 85 -4.23 6.92 24.03
C LEU A 85 -2.89 6.97 23.33
N THR A 86 -2.39 8.17 23.08
CA THR A 86 -1.07 8.37 22.44
C THR A 86 -0.26 9.43 23.17
N THR A 87 1.03 9.46 22.88
CA THR A 87 1.95 10.50 23.33
C THR A 87 2.42 11.27 22.08
N PRO A 88 1.96 12.51 21.85
CA PRO A 88 2.23 13.27 20.64
C PRO A 88 3.73 13.47 20.41
N VAL A 89 4.21 13.09 19.23
CA VAL A 89 5.61 13.27 18.80
C VAL A 89 6.09 14.72 18.90
N LEU A 90 5.18 15.69 18.80
CA LEU A 90 5.48 17.13 18.88
C LEU A 90 5.99 17.58 20.27
N THR A 91 5.73 16.79 21.31
CA THR A 91 6.12 17.13 22.69
C THR A 91 7.36 16.38 23.17
N THR A 92 7.64 15.21 22.62
CA THR A 92 8.80 14.38 22.95
C THR A 92 9.28 13.65 21.69
N PRO A 93 10.55 13.79 21.26
CA PRO A 93 11.06 13.26 19.99
C PRO A 93 11.22 11.72 19.95
N THR A 94 10.58 10.98 20.85
CA THR A 94 10.85 9.56 21.05
C THR A 94 9.58 8.73 20.98
N ALA A 95 9.07 8.53 19.77
CA ALA A 95 8.53 7.20 19.52
C ALA A 95 9.74 6.24 19.53
N GLN A 96 9.83 5.40 20.56
CA GLN A 96 10.93 4.42 20.74
C GLN A 96 11.06 3.43 19.55
N CYS A 97 10.13 3.46 18.60
CA CYS A 97 10.06 2.58 17.45
C CYS A 97 10.63 3.16 16.14
N GLY A 98 11.14 4.40 16.14
CA GLY A 98 11.88 4.98 15.00
C GLY A 98 11.12 6.06 14.20
N PRO A 99 11.70 6.56 13.10
CA PRO A 99 11.12 7.64 12.30
C PRO A 99 9.81 7.20 11.63
N GLY A 100 8.80 8.08 11.63
CA GLY A 100 7.47 7.77 11.07
C GLY A 100 6.64 6.80 11.91
N CYS A 101 7.13 6.40 13.09
CA CYS A 101 6.42 5.48 13.98
C CYS A 101 5.76 6.19 15.15
N GLY A 102 4.65 5.64 15.62
CA GLY A 102 3.88 6.10 16.78
C GLY A 102 3.42 4.94 17.65
N ASN A 103 3.41 5.14 18.96
CA ASN A 103 2.84 4.19 19.92
C ASN A 103 1.40 4.60 20.24
N VAL A 104 0.49 3.63 20.15
CA VAL A 104 -0.94 3.78 20.43
C VAL A 104 -1.33 2.72 21.44
N LYS A 105 -1.78 3.15 22.62
CA LYS A 105 -2.34 2.28 23.65
C LYS A 105 -3.85 2.25 23.48
N VAL A 106 -4.43 1.07 23.46
CA VAL A 106 -5.86 0.88 23.18
C VAL A 106 -6.52 0.10 24.29
N LEU A 107 -7.68 0.59 24.76
CA LEU A 107 -8.55 -0.12 25.68
C LEU A 107 -9.89 -0.36 25.00
N GLU A 108 -10.23 -1.64 24.85
CA GLU A 108 -11.44 -2.10 24.19
C GLU A 108 -12.34 -2.82 25.21
N GLN A 109 -13.63 -2.50 25.19
CA GLN A 109 -14.62 -3.28 25.95
C GLN A 109 -14.99 -4.55 25.18
N SER A 110 -15.07 -5.68 25.89
CA SER A 110 -15.46 -6.95 25.30
C SER A 110 -16.87 -6.87 24.72
N ALA A 111 -17.00 -7.08 23.41
CA ALA A 111 -18.27 -7.01 22.68
C ALA A 111 -18.73 -8.37 22.14
N GLY A 112 -17.88 -9.41 22.20
CA GLY A 112 -18.19 -10.75 21.72
C GLY A 112 -17.22 -11.81 22.24
N GLU A 113 -17.21 -12.97 21.57
CA GLU A 113 -16.24 -14.02 21.88
C GLU A 113 -14.82 -13.55 21.55
N ALA A 114 -13.94 -13.68 22.53
CA ALA A 114 -12.55 -13.32 22.40
C ALA A 114 -11.78 -14.34 21.54
N VAL A 115 -10.72 -13.90 20.87
CA VAL A 115 -9.82 -14.81 20.13
C VAL A 115 -9.28 -15.91 21.05
N PRO A 116 -9.25 -17.20 20.64
CA PRO A 116 -8.77 -18.28 21.50
C PRO A 116 -7.39 -18.00 22.11
N GLY A 117 -7.27 -18.17 23.43
CA GLY A 117 -6.03 -17.90 24.17
C GLY A 117 -5.85 -16.45 24.63
N SER A 118 -6.86 -15.59 24.45
CA SER A 118 -6.87 -14.22 24.94
C SER A 118 -7.03 -14.10 26.46
N THR A 119 -6.36 -13.12 27.06
CA THR A 119 -6.58 -12.70 28.46
C THR A 119 -7.61 -11.57 28.48
N ILE A 120 -8.73 -11.77 29.19
CA ILE A 120 -9.70 -10.72 29.49
C ILE A 120 -9.50 -10.25 30.93
N SER A 121 -9.63 -8.95 31.17
CA SER A 121 -9.63 -8.43 32.55
C SER A 121 -10.90 -8.82 33.31
N SER A 122 -10.85 -8.77 34.65
CA SER A 122 -12.02 -8.99 35.51
C SER A 122 -13.17 -8.02 35.27
N PHE A 123 -12.93 -6.90 34.60
CA PHE A 123 -13.91 -5.89 34.24
C PHE A 123 -14.37 -5.98 32.78
N GLY A 124 -13.96 -7.01 32.04
CA GLY A 124 -14.42 -7.25 30.66
C GLY A 124 -13.74 -6.35 29.61
N TYR A 125 -12.53 -5.89 29.86
CA TYR A 125 -11.72 -5.13 28.89
C TYR A 125 -10.58 -5.96 28.30
N PHE A 126 -10.22 -5.63 27.06
CA PHE A 126 -8.99 -5.99 26.38
C PHE A 126 -8.05 -4.77 26.27
N TYR A 127 -6.76 -5.01 26.39
CA TYR A 127 -5.74 -3.97 26.32
C TYR A 127 -4.72 -4.32 25.23
N TYR A 128 -4.42 -3.32 24.39
CA TYR A 128 -3.43 -3.44 23.33
C TYR A 128 -2.36 -2.37 23.47
N ASP A 129 -1.13 -2.78 23.22
CA ASP A 129 0.00 -1.89 23.00
C ASP A 129 0.45 -2.04 21.55
N CYS A 130 0.27 -0.98 20.76
CA CYS A 130 0.44 -1.00 19.31
C CYS A 130 1.51 -0.01 18.86
N ASN A 131 2.37 -0.45 17.96
CA ASN A 131 3.29 0.39 17.21
C ASN A 131 2.83 0.48 15.77
N ILE A 132 2.57 1.71 15.31
CA ILE A 132 2.12 2.01 13.95
C ILE A 132 3.22 2.78 13.25
N THR A 133 3.60 2.35 12.06
CA THR A 133 4.65 2.97 11.26
C THR A 133 4.09 3.38 9.91
N VAL A 134 4.28 4.65 9.57
CA VAL A 134 3.97 5.22 8.26
C VAL A 134 5.29 5.52 7.55
N SER A 135 5.45 5.03 6.33
CA SER A 135 6.61 5.37 5.50
C SER A 135 6.59 6.85 5.12
N ALA A 136 7.77 7.45 5.05
CA ALA A 136 7.96 8.86 4.74
C ALA A 136 8.59 9.01 3.35
N PRO A 137 7.79 8.97 2.26
CA PRO A 137 8.26 9.32 0.90
C PRO A 137 8.74 10.78 0.84
N GLU A 138 9.36 11.18 -0.28
CA GLU A 138 10.06 12.47 -0.42
C GLU A 138 9.24 13.69 0.05
N TYR A 139 7.93 13.67 -0.21
CA TYR A 139 7.00 14.76 0.13
C TYR A 139 6.26 14.61 1.46
N LEU A 140 6.55 13.56 2.24
CA LEU A 140 6.00 13.36 3.57
C LEU A 140 7.13 13.32 4.61
N SER A 141 7.22 14.35 5.45
CA SER A 141 8.25 14.38 6.49
C SER A 141 8.08 13.23 7.50
N PRO A 142 9.18 12.70 8.07
CA PRO A 142 9.09 11.67 9.11
C PRO A 142 8.26 12.10 10.32
N THR A 143 8.25 13.39 10.64
CA THR A 143 7.41 13.96 11.72
C THR A 143 5.94 13.88 11.37
N ASN A 144 5.54 14.26 10.15
CA ASN A 144 4.15 14.18 9.71
C ASN A 144 3.68 12.73 9.60
N ALA A 145 4.54 11.82 9.15
CA ALA A 145 4.29 10.39 9.16
C ALA A 145 4.04 9.87 10.58
N ALA A 146 4.86 10.30 11.56
CA ALA A 146 4.70 9.90 12.95
C ALA A 146 3.45 10.51 13.61
N VAL A 147 3.09 11.75 13.25
CA VAL A 147 1.82 12.38 13.66
C VAL A 147 0.64 11.57 13.10
N ALA A 148 0.68 11.20 11.82
CA ALA A 148 -0.36 10.38 11.21
C ALA A 148 -0.49 9.00 11.89
N ALA A 149 0.62 8.39 12.31
CA ALA A 149 0.61 7.12 13.05
C ALA A 149 -0.09 7.22 14.42
N GLN A 150 -0.08 8.39 15.07
CA GLN A 150 -0.69 8.61 16.38
C GLN A 150 -2.06 9.31 16.32
N ALA A 151 -2.44 9.82 15.14
CA ALA A 151 -3.56 10.72 14.97
C ALA A 151 -4.91 10.19 15.47
N ILE A 152 -5.08 8.88 15.61
CA ILE A 152 -6.33 8.29 16.10
C ILE A 152 -6.71 8.79 17.50
N ALA A 153 -5.72 9.09 18.35
CA ALA A 153 -5.97 9.63 19.69
C ALA A 153 -5.65 11.12 19.82
N LEU A 154 -5.23 11.78 18.72
CA LEU A 154 -4.95 13.22 18.70
C LEU A 154 -6.24 14.02 18.51
N SER A 155 -7.09 13.99 19.53
CA SER A 155 -8.37 14.73 19.56
C SER A 155 -8.21 16.13 20.18
N GLY A 156 -7.07 16.42 20.81
CA GLY A 156 -6.89 17.58 21.68
C GLY A 156 -7.64 17.47 23.02
N GLU A 157 -8.31 16.34 23.30
CA GLU A 157 -8.99 16.11 24.58
C GLU A 157 -7.95 15.77 25.65
N LEU A 158 -7.90 16.63 26.68
CA LEU A 158 -7.09 16.42 27.87
C LEU A 158 -8.01 16.06 29.03
N HIS A 159 -7.90 14.85 29.55
CA HIS A 159 -8.58 14.53 30.80
C HIS A 159 -7.72 15.02 31.97
N GLN A 160 -8.23 15.99 32.74
CA GLN A 160 -7.52 16.61 33.86
C GLN A 160 -6.85 15.61 34.82
N GLU A 161 -7.46 14.45 35.06
CA GLU A 161 -6.93 13.45 36.00
C GLU A 161 -5.89 12.54 35.38
N ILE A 162 -6.00 12.26 34.08
CA ILE A 162 -4.94 11.59 33.32
C ILE A 162 -3.71 12.48 33.28
N PHE A 163 -3.90 13.79 33.15
CA PHE A 163 -2.83 14.79 33.13
C PHE A 163 -2.12 14.93 34.49
N THR A 164 -2.82 14.77 35.62
CA THR A 164 -2.21 14.89 36.96
C THR A 164 -1.55 13.61 37.45
N LEU A 165 -2.04 12.44 37.03
CA LEU A 165 -1.55 11.13 37.49
C LEU A 165 -0.63 10.43 36.48
N GLY A 166 -0.71 10.78 35.21
CA GLY A 166 0.11 10.27 34.13
C GLY A 166 1.03 11.33 33.52
N PRO A 167 1.77 10.99 32.46
CA PRO A 167 2.56 11.96 31.71
C PRO A 167 1.67 13.08 31.15
N ALA A 168 2.06 14.33 31.41
CA ALA A 168 1.29 15.54 31.09
C ALA A 168 1.01 15.73 29.58
N ASN A 169 1.66 14.96 28.71
CA ASN A 169 1.52 15.07 27.27
C ASN A 169 0.65 13.99 26.63
N ARG A 170 -0.05 13.14 27.39
CA ARG A 170 -0.89 12.11 26.76
C ARG A 170 -2.22 12.70 26.26
N GLU A 171 -2.56 12.37 25.02
CA GLU A 171 -3.84 12.68 24.39
C GLU A 171 -4.64 11.40 24.18
N TRP A 172 -5.96 11.51 24.29
CA TRP A 172 -6.85 10.36 24.18
C TRP A 172 -8.00 10.65 23.21
N GLY A 173 -8.55 9.60 22.61
CA GLY A 173 -9.74 9.67 21.77
C GLY A 173 -10.66 8.49 22.04
N SER A 174 -11.96 8.69 21.88
CA SER A 174 -12.95 7.62 22.00
C SER A 174 -13.74 7.47 20.71
N TYR A 175 -13.94 6.22 20.29
CA TYR A 175 -14.78 5.90 19.14
C TYR A 175 -15.84 4.90 19.58
N THR A 176 -17.11 5.33 19.53
CA THR A 176 -18.26 4.52 19.90
C THR A 176 -18.47 3.35 18.94
N ASN A 177 -19.08 2.29 19.45
CA ASN A 177 -19.54 1.17 18.66
C ASN A 177 -20.43 1.65 17.50
N GLY A 178 -20.21 1.11 16.29
CA GLY A 178 -20.90 1.52 15.06
C GLY A 178 -20.12 2.53 14.19
N MET A 179 -19.05 3.14 14.70
CA MET A 179 -18.05 3.81 13.86
C MET A 179 -17.00 2.80 13.39
N THR A 180 -16.46 2.96 12.18
CA THR A 180 -15.42 2.08 11.62
C THR A 180 -14.23 1.87 12.57
N PHE A 181 -13.84 2.92 13.30
CA PHE A 181 -12.72 2.88 14.26
C PHE A 181 -13.16 2.58 15.70
N GLY A 182 -14.45 2.36 15.93
CA GLY A 182 -15.01 1.84 17.18
C GLY A 182 -15.44 0.38 17.06
N GLU A 183 -15.15 -0.28 15.92
CA GLU A 183 -15.48 -1.69 15.73
C GLU A 183 -14.61 -2.59 16.62
N PRO A 184 -15.22 -3.42 17.48
CA PRO A 184 -14.49 -4.28 18.40
C PRO A 184 -13.66 -5.34 17.68
N GLN A 185 -12.45 -5.56 18.16
CA GLN A 185 -11.49 -6.53 17.64
C GLN A 185 -11.40 -7.79 18.52
N ASN A 186 -12.05 -7.80 19.69
CA ASN A 186 -12.19 -8.96 20.60
C ASN A 186 -10.85 -9.65 20.93
N ASN A 187 -9.85 -8.86 21.32
CA ASN A 187 -8.46 -9.27 21.58
C ASN A 187 -7.66 -9.73 20.35
N SER A 188 -8.10 -9.40 19.13
CA SER A 188 -7.34 -9.67 17.90
C SER A 188 -6.27 -8.61 17.67
N VAL A 189 -5.00 -8.96 17.94
CA VAL A 189 -3.85 -8.07 17.68
C VAL A 189 -3.73 -7.68 16.21
N VAL A 190 -4.03 -8.61 15.30
CA VAL A 190 -3.94 -8.36 13.86
C VAL A 190 -5.07 -7.44 13.39
N GLY A 191 -6.28 -7.65 13.92
CA GLY A 191 -7.43 -6.79 13.63
C GLY A 191 -7.19 -5.36 14.10
N MET A 192 -6.73 -5.19 15.34
CA MET A 192 -6.42 -3.87 15.90
C MET A 192 -5.28 -3.18 15.14
N ALA A 193 -4.21 -3.90 14.78
CA ALA A 193 -3.11 -3.34 13.99
C ALA A 193 -3.56 -2.86 12.61
N SER A 194 -4.43 -3.62 11.94
CA SER A 194 -4.99 -3.25 10.64
C SER A 194 -5.91 -2.03 10.73
N LEU A 195 -6.77 -1.98 11.75
CA LEU A 195 -7.66 -0.84 12.01
C LEU A 195 -6.86 0.45 12.22
N LEU A 196 -5.82 0.40 13.06
CA LEU A 196 -4.95 1.54 13.33
C LEU A 196 -4.15 1.99 12.10
N SER A 197 -3.63 1.03 11.33
CA SER A 197 -2.89 1.32 10.10
C SER A 197 -3.79 1.95 9.03
N ARG A 198 -5.05 1.49 8.94
CA ARG A 198 -6.06 2.08 8.07
C ARG A 198 -6.40 3.52 8.47
N PHE A 199 -6.49 3.79 9.77
CA PHE A 199 -6.68 5.15 10.25
C PHE A 199 -5.49 6.04 9.85
N ALA A 200 -4.27 5.60 10.14
CA ALA A 200 -3.05 6.37 9.89
C ALA A 200 -2.88 6.72 8.40
N ILE A 201 -3.12 5.77 7.48
CA ILE A 201 -3.06 6.08 6.05
C ILE A 201 -4.17 7.03 5.62
N GLY A 202 -5.35 6.92 6.23
CA GLY A 202 -6.48 7.81 5.96
C GLY A 202 -6.17 9.26 6.33
N VAL A 203 -5.39 9.47 7.39
CA VAL A 203 -4.90 10.80 7.79
C VAL A 203 -3.92 11.35 6.77
N VAL A 204 -2.99 10.52 6.25
CA VAL A 204 -2.09 10.94 5.16
C VAL A 204 -2.89 11.31 3.91
N ALA A 205 -3.88 10.50 3.55
CA ALA A 205 -4.73 10.75 2.39
C ALA A 205 -5.54 12.06 2.54
N ALA A 206 -6.17 12.26 3.70
CA ALA A 206 -6.91 13.49 3.99
C ALA A 206 -5.99 14.73 3.96
N ALA A 207 -4.81 14.63 4.57
CA ALA A 207 -3.82 15.71 4.55
C ALA A 207 -3.35 16.02 3.12
N ALA A 208 -3.13 15.00 2.29
CA ALA A 208 -2.74 15.17 0.89
C ALA A 208 -3.83 15.85 0.05
N GLU A 209 -5.11 15.59 0.34
CA GLU A 209 -6.23 16.25 -0.35
C GLU A 209 -6.43 17.72 0.09
N THR A 210 -6.19 18.02 1.37
CA THR A 210 -6.40 19.37 1.92
C THR A 210 -5.20 20.29 1.77
N ASN A 211 -3.98 19.75 1.67
CA ASN A 211 -2.79 20.56 1.55
C ASN A 211 -2.70 21.22 0.16
N PRO A 212 -2.22 22.48 0.08
CA PRO A 212 -1.96 23.12 -1.19
C PRO A 212 -1.01 22.27 -2.04
N LYS A 213 -1.41 21.98 -3.28
CA LYS A 213 -0.58 21.21 -4.21
C LYS A 213 0.69 22.01 -4.54
N ALA A 214 1.85 21.40 -4.37
CA ALA A 214 3.10 21.97 -4.83
C ALA A 214 3.13 21.96 -6.37
N ILE A 215 3.36 23.12 -6.99
CA ILE A 215 3.61 23.20 -8.43
C ILE A 215 5.10 23.02 -8.63
N VAL A 216 5.50 21.81 -9.01
CA VAL A 216 6.88 21.56 -9.42
C VAL A 216 6.97 21.82 -10.93
N PRO A 217 7.86 22.71 -11.40
CA PRO A 217 8.12 22.86 -12.83
C PRO A 217 8.69 21.55 -13.37
N GLY A 218 7.83 20.74 -13.96
CA GLY A 218 8.22 19.49 -14.61
C GLY A 218 9.02 19.76 -15.89
N HIS A 219 9.92 18.84 -16.22
CA HIS A 219 10.46 18.79 -17.56
C HIS A 219 9.34 18.29 -18.48
N ALA A 220 9.07 19.02 -19.56
CA ALA A 220 8.11 18.53 -20.56
C ALA A 220 8.51 17.11 -20.97
N PRO A 221 7.56 16.15 -21.03
CA PRO A 221 7.88 14.79 -21.44
C PRO A 221 8.61 14.88 -22.77
N ALA A 222 9.76 14.18 -22.88
CA ALA A 222 10.53 14.16 -24.11
C ALA A 222 9.57 13.82 -25.24
N GLN A 223 9.41 14.76 -26.16
CA GLN A 223 8.46 14.62 -27.26
C GLN A 223 8.78 13.30 -27.93
N GLY A 224 7.84 12.34 -27.85
CA GLY A 224 8.05 11.02 -28.43
C GLY A 224 8.51 11.20 -29.87
N VAL A 225 9.55 10.47 -30.28
CA VAL A 225 10.14 10.61 -31.61
C VAL A 225 9.11 10.13 -32.63
N ARG A 226 8.24 11.03 -33.07
CA ARG A 226 7.31 10.74 -34.15
C ARG A 226 8.16 10.72 -35.40
N ILE A 227 8.32 9.54 -36.01
CA ILE A 227 8.92 9.43 -37.34
C ILE A 227 8.02 10.20 -38.30
N GLN A 228 8.39 11.46 -38.55
CA GLN A 228 7.71 12.30 -39.51
C GLN A 228 8.29 11.93 -40.88
N LEU A 229 7.59 11.04 -41.57
CA LEU A 229 7.96 10.65 -42.94
C LEU A 229 7.85 11.90 -43.83
N ARG A 230 9.00 12.49 -44.19
CA ARG A 230 9.09 13.69 -45.05
C ARG A 230 8.37 13.49 -46.39
N SER A 231 8.34 12.25 -46.88
CA SER A 231 7.54 11.85 -48.03
C SER A 231 6.97 10.46 -47.79
N PRO A 232 5.69 10.34 -47.40
CA PRO A 232 5.05 9.02 -47.22
C PRO A 232 4.98 8.26 -48.54
N VAL A 233 4.94 8.97 -49.68
CA VAL A 233 4.94 8.37 -51.02
C VAL A 233 6.27 7.68 -51.32
N LEU A 234 7.40 8.32 -51.01
CA LEU A 234 8.73 7.72 -51.24
C LEU A 234 8.92 6.47 -50.39
N PHE A 235 8.47 6.50 -49.13
CA PHE A 235 8.55 5.36 -48.22
C PHE A 235 7.71 4.17 -48.70
N SER A 236 6.46 4.43 -49.11
CA SER A 236 5.60 3.39 -49.71
C SER A 236 6.19 2.81 -51.00
N LEU A 237 6.86 3.63 -51.82
CA LEU A 237 7.49 3.17 -53.06
C LEU A 237 8.66 2.22 -52.78
N ILE A 238 9.47 2.51 -51.74
CA ILE A 238 10.55 1.62 -51.29
C ILE A 238 9.98 0.29 -50.76
N LEU A 239 8.88 0.32 -50.00
CA LEU A 239 8.25 -0.91 -49.50
C LEU A 239 7.71 -1.78 -50.64
N VAL A 240 7.05 -1.16 -51.62
CA VAL A 240 6.50 -1.87 -52.79
C VAL A 240 7.62 -2.46 -53.65
N SER A 241 8.73 -1.73 -53.85
CA SER A 241 9.85 -2.22 -54.66
C SER A 241 10.55 -3.42 -54.00
N ILE A 242 10.76 -3.37 -52.68
CA ILE A 242 11.30 -4.51 -51.92
C ILE A 242 10.37 -5.73 -52.03
N GLY A 243 9.05 -5.53 -51.85
CA GLY A 243 8.07 -6.61 -51.99
C GLY A 243 8.05 -7.26 -53.38
N LEU A 244 8.16 -6.45 -54.44
CA LEU A 244 8.26 -6.95 -55.82
C LEU A 244 9.54 -7.75 -56.06
N ILE A 245 10.68 -7.27 -55.57
CA ILE A 245 11.96 -7.97 -55.70
C ILE A 245 11.92 -9.31 -54.97
N GLN A 246 11.41 -9.33 -53.74
CA GLN A 246 11.27 -10.56 -52.95
C GLN A 246 10.31 -11.57 -53.62
N SER A 247 9.20 -11.09 -54.18
CA SER A 247 8.26 -11.92 -54.94
C SER A 247 8.91 -12.52 -56.20
N CYS A 248 9.66 -11.72 -56.96
CA CYS A 248 10.42 -12.22 -58.12
C CYS A 248 11.45 -13.29 -57.73
N LEU A 249 12.22 -13.04 -56.67
CA LEU A 249 13.20 -14.01 -56.18
C LEU A 249 12.53 -15.32 -55.74
N PHE A 250 11.36 -15.23 -55.10
CA PHE A 250 10.57 -16.41 -54.72
C PHE A 250 10.11 -17.21 -55.93
N VAL A 251 9.58 -16.55 -56.97
CA VAL A 251 9.16 -17.23 -58.21
C VAL A 251 10.34 -17.91 -58.91
N VAL A 252 11.49 -17.26 -58.96
CA VAL A 252 12.71 -17.84 -59.53
C VAL A 252 13.16 -19.07 -58.71
N ALA A 253 13.18 -18.96 -57.38
CA ALA A 253 13.53 -20.07 -56.50
C ALA A 253 12.58 -21.28 -56.69
N VAL A 254 11.27 -21.05 -56.80
CA VAL A 254 10.28 -22.11 -57.07
C VAL A 254 10.52 -22.75 -58.44
N LYS A 255 10.78 -21.96 -59.49
CA LYS A 255 11.08 -22.51 -60.82
C LYS A 255 12.36 -23.33 -60.85
N PHE A 256 13.43 -22.87 -60.22
CA PHE A 256 14.67 -23.65 -60.12
C PHE A 256 14.50 -24.90 -59.26
N GLY A 257 13.76 -24.80 -58.15
CA GLY A 257 13.39 -25.95 -57.31
C GLY A 257 12.61 -27.02 -58.08
N SER A 258 11.67 -26.62 -58.94
CA SER A 258 10.89 -27.56 -59.78
C SER A 258 11.70 -28.21 -60.92
N ARG A 259 12.87 -27.67 -61.25
CA ARG A 259 13.78 -28.15 -62.31
C ARG A 259 14.88 -29.06 -61.78
N LEU A 260 15.07 -29.11 -60.47
CA LEU A 260 15.92 -30.10 -59.83
C LEU A 260 15.13 -31.41 -59.79
N GLU A 261 15.34 -32.27 -60.78
CA GLU A 261 15.02 -33.69 -60.61
C GLU A 261 15.84 -34.19 -59.42
N VAL A 262 15.16 -34.45 -58.30
CA VAL A 262 15.78 -35.14 -57.18
C VAL A 262 16.20 -36.52 -57.71
N PRO A 263 17.50 -36.83 -57.81
CA PRO A 263 17.90 -38.14 -58.28
C PRO A 263 17.29 -39.18 -57.33
N VAL A 264 16.59 -40.18 -57.90
CA VAL A 264 15.86 -41.24 -57.18
C VAL A 264 16.72 -41.98 -56.14
N VAL A 265 18.05 -41.84 -56.23
CA VAL A 265 19.01 -42.31 -55.22
C VAL A 265 18.73 -41.72 -53.82
N ALA A 266 18.31 -40.45 -53.72
CA ALA A 266 17.96 -39.84 -52.44
C ALA A 266 16.69 -40.43 -51.80
N ILE A 267 15.75 -40.94 -52.61
CA ILE A 267 14.54 -41.62 -52.13
C ILE A 267 14.90 -43.04 -51.69
N SER A 268 15.82 -43.73 -52.38
CA SER A 268 16.27 -45.08 -51.96
C SER A 268 17.00 -45.08 -50.62
N GLN A 269 17.79 -44.03 -50.32
CA GLN A 269 18.40 -43.89 -48.99
C GLN A 269 17.39 -43.53 -47.91
N GLN A 270 16.32 -42.80 -48.23
CA GLN A 270 15.23 -42.55 -47.27
C GLN A 270 14.46 -43.83 -46.90
N ASP A 271 14.24 -44.74 -47.85
CA ASP A 271 13.63 -46.05 -47.57
C ASP A 271 14.57 -46.99 -46.79
N GLU A 272 15.89 -46.91 -47.04
CA GLU A 272 16.90 -47.67 -46.28
C GLU A 272 17.05 -47.15 -44.84
N ILE A 273 17.04 -45.82 -44.65
CA ILE A 273 16.98 -45.18 -43.33
C ILE A 273 15.66 -45.54 -42.63
N ARG A 274 14.52 -45.56 -43.33
CA ARG A 274 13.23 -45.94 -42.73
C ARG A 274 13.22 -47.40 -42.25
N LYS A 275 13.88 -48.32 -42.95
CA LYS A 275 14.02 -49.72 -42.51
C LYS A 275 14.91 -49.88 -41.27
N HIS A 276 15.87 -48.98 -41.04
CA HIS A 276 16.71 -49.00 -39.84
C HIS A 276 16.08 -48.32 -38.61
N PHE A 277 15.06 -47.47 -38.79
CA PHE A 277 14.43 -46.71 -37.69
C PHE A 277 12.97 -47.10 -37.38
N VAL A 278 12.37 -48.04 -38.12
CA VAL A 278 11.11 -48.68 -37.70
C VAL A 278 11.46 -49.91 -36.88
N ALA A 279 11.51 -49.74 -35.56
CA ALA A 279 11.61 -50.85 -34.61
C ALA A 279 10.42 -51.80 -34.79
N GLU A 280 10.68 -53.10 -34.89
CA GLU A 280 9.65 -54.13 -34.73
C GLU A 280 8.97 -53.93 -33.36
N PRO A 281 7.63 -53.97 -33.29
CA PRO A 281 6.94 -53.94 -32.01
C PRO A 281 7.30 -55.20 -31.22
N VAL A 282 7.90 -55.01 -30.05
CA VAL A 282 8.21 -56.07 -29.09
C VAL A 282 6.93 -56.79 -28.72
N THR A 283 6.76 -58.03 -29.20
CA THR A 283 5.75 -58.96 -28.69
C THR A 283 6.38 -59.84 -27.61
N SER A 284 5.64 -59.91 -26.49
CA SER A 284 5.83 -60.66 -25.23
C SER A 284 6.75 -60.03 -24.20
#